data_AF-A0A820PLM7-F1
#
_entry.id   AF-A0A820PLM7-F1
#
_cell.length_a   1.000
_cell.length_b   1.000
_cell.length_c   1.000
_cell.angle_alpha   90.00
_cell.angle_beta   90.00
_cell.angle_gamma   90.00
#
_symmetry.space_group_name_H-M   'P 1'
#
loop_
_entity.id
_entity.type
_entity.pdbx_description
1 polymer ?
#
loop_
_entity_poly.entity_id
_entity_poly.type
_entity_poly.pdbx_seq_one_letter_code
_entity_poly.pdbx_strand_id
1 'polypeptide(L)'
;MTVRDFEKDGILGTFNLLKLARKANARFHFISSVASSGSGIVPVVKEEPLIRRPELPIAQGYGQSKYVCEHLGAAAKQLWNVPVDIYRIGQVSGDSINGAWNTSEMVSLIICIGGGQLGQMPSQGQDVRWIPVDIAALSVVDIALQDY
;
A
#
# COMPACT_ATOMS: atom_id res chain seq x y z
N MET A 1 -1.49 13.94 -9.92
CA MET A 1 -1.45 12.59 -10.48
C MET A 1 -2.82 11.95 -10.31
N THR A 2 -3.40 11.46 -11.40
CA THR A 2 -4.71 10.81 -11.45
C THR A 2 -4.54 9.29 -11.44
N VAL A 3 -5.63 8.54 -11.25
CA VAL A 3 -5.57 7.06 -11.32
C VAL A 3 -5.11 6.54 -12.69
N ARG A 4 -5.34 7.30 -13.77
CA ARG A 4 -4.92 6.92 -15.13
C ARG A 4 -3.41 6.82 -15.27
N ASP A 5 -2.67 7.62 -14.50
CA ASP A 5 -1.20 7.60 -14.49
C ASP A 5 -0.66 6.25 -13.98
N PHE A 6 -1.49 5.46 -13.28
CA PHE A 6 -1.16 4.14 -12.74
C PHE A 6 -1.71 2.97 -13.57
N GLU A 7 -2.38 3.23 -14.69
CA GLU A 7 -3.04 2.20 -15.50
C GLU A 7 -2.05 1.15 -16.02
N LYS A 8 -0.95 1.61 -16.62
CA LYS A 8 0.04 0.72 -17.25
C LYS A 8 0.87 -0.06 -16.23
N ASP A 9 1.46 0.63 -15.26
CA ASP A 9 2.46 0.00 -14.40
C ASP A 9 1.83 -0.61 -13.14
N GLY A 10 0.89 0.09 -12.50
CA GLY A 10 0.23 -0.38 -11.29
C GLY A 10 -0.88 -1.40 -11.57
N ILE A 11 -1.90 -0.99 -12.31
CA ILE A 11 -3.14 -1.75 -12.47
C ILE A 11 -2.95 -2.92 -13.43
N LEU A 12 -2.48 -2.65 -14.66
CA LEU A 12 -2.25 -3.70 -15.65
C LEU A 12 -1.10 -4.62 -15.22
N GLY A 13 -0.07 -4.11 -14.56
CA GLY A 13 0.99 -4.90 -13.94
C GLY A 13 0.42 -5.93 -12.96
N THR A 14 -0.41 -5.49 -12.01
CA THR A 14 -1.08 -6.36 -11.04
C THR A 14 -1.96 -7.41 -11.74
N PHE A 15 -2.75 -7.00 -12.72
CA PHE A 15 -3.59 -7.94 -13.49
C PHE A 15 -2.77 -9.02 -14.20
N ASN A 16 -1.63 -8.64 -14.79
CA ASN A 16 -0.74 -9.58 -15.46
C ASN A 16 -0.08 -10.56 -14.47
N LEU A 17 0.32 -10.09 -13.29
CA LEU A 17 0.87 -10.97 -12.25
C LEU A 17 -0.19 -11.92 -11.68
N LEU A 18 -1.44 -11.50 -11.54
CA LEU A 18 -2.55 -12.38 -11.16
C LEU A 18 -2.78 -13.50 -12.20
N LYS A 19 -2.70 -13.17 -13.50
CA LYS A 19 -2.74 -14.20 -14.57
C LYS A 19 -1.57 -15.18 -14.46
N LEU A 20 -0.38 -14.69 -14.13
CA LEU A 20 0.80 -15.54 -13.91
C LEU A 20 0.60 -16.45 -12.69
N ALA A 21 0.13 -15.90 -11.56
CA ALA A 21 -0.15 -16.66 -10.35
C ALA A 21 -1.17 -17.77 -10.60
N ARG A 22 -2.23 -17.49 -11.35
CA ARG A 22 -3.19 -18.50 -11.83
C ARG A 22 -2.50 -19.61 -12.61
N LYS A 23 -1.65 -19.28 -13.57
CA LYS A 23 -0.95 -20.27 -14.41
C LYS A 23 0.03 -21.12 -13.60
N ALA A 24 0.67 -20.51 -12.59
CA ALA A 24 1.63 -21.16 -11.72
C ALA A 24 1.00 -21.90 -10.52
N ASN A 25 -0.32 -21.82 -10.34
CA ASN A 25 -1.02 -22.27 -9.14
C ASN A 25 -0.40 -21.73 -7.85
N ALA A 26 -0.02 -20.44 -7.88
CA ALA A 26 0.67 -19.77 -6.79
C ALA A 26 -0.27 -18.83 -6.02
N ARG A 27 -0.02 -18.71 -4.72
CA ARG A 27 -0.60 -17.67 -3.87
C ARG A 27 -0.02 -16.30 -4.29
N PHE A 28 -0.88 -15.30 -4.37
CA PHE A 28 -0.51 -13.94 -4.74
C PHE A 28 -0.55 -13.02 -3.52
N HIS A 29 0.62 -12.50 -3.15
CA HIS A 29 0.76 -11.55 -2.05
C HIS A 29 0.82 -10.12 -2.60
N PHE A 30 -0.18 -9.30 -2.30
CA PHE A 30 -0.29 -7.95 -2.81
C PHE A 30 0.00 -6.90 -1.73
N ILE A 31 1.06 -6.13 -1.93
CA ILE A 31 1.36 -4.96 -1.08
C ILE A 31 0.48 -3.79 -1.51
N SER A 32 -0.59 -3.59 -0.74
CA SER A 32 -1.47 -2.44 -0.83
C SER A 32 -1.03 -1.33 0.14
N SER A 33 -1.88 -0.33 0.32
CA SER A 33 -1.64 0.79 1.22
C SER A 33 -2.93 1.14 1.94
N VAL A 34 -2.84 1.64 3.18
CA VAL A 34 -3.99 2.23 3.89
C VAL A 34 -4.66 3.35 3.09
N ALA A 35 -3.97 3.95 2.11
CA ALA A 35 -4.54 4.92 1.18
C ALA A 35 -5.66 4.35 0.29
N SER A 36 -5.80 3.02 0.15
CA SER A 36 -6.90 2.38 -0.59
C SER A 36 -8.25 2.46 0.15
N SER A 37 -8.21 2.67 1.45
CA SER A 37 -9.39 2.68 2.34
C SER A 37 -9.44 3.90 3.29
N GLY A 38 -8.47 4.80 3.16
CA GLY A 38 -8.16 5.84 4.13
C GLY A 38 -8.86 7.18 3.93
N SER A 39 -9.99 7.24 3.20
CA SER A 39 -10.70 8.53 3.00
C SER A 39 -11.33 9.10 4.26
N GLY A 40 -11.40 8.34 5.36
CA GLY A 40 -12.05 8.75 6.62
C GLY A 40 -13.58 8.65 6.58
N ILE A 41 -14.17 8.15 5.50
CA ILE A 41 -15.63 7.94 5.39
C ILE A 41 -16.14 6.88 6.39
N VAL A 42 -15.30 5.88 6.68
CA VAL A 42 -15.59 4.86 7.68
C VAL A 42 -14.71 5.09 8.92
N PRO A 43 -15.28 5.08 10.14
CA PRO A 43 -14.54 5.37 11.36
C PRO A 43 -13.55 4.26 11.73
N VAL A 44 -13.85 3.02 11.34
CA VAL A 44 -12.99 1.85 11.54
C VAL A 44 -12.92 1.09 10.23
N VAL A 45 -11.72 0.94 9.68
CA VAL A 45 -11.47 0.10 8.51
C VAL A 45 -11.18 -1.32 9.01
N LYS A 46 -12.06 -2.26 8.69
CA LYS A 46 -11.84 -3.68 8.99
C LYS A 46 -10.87 -4.31 7.98
N GLU A 47 -10.16 -5.35 8.42
CA GLU A 47 -9.30 -6.19 7.58
C GLU A 47 -10.11 -7.21 6.76
N GLU A 48 -11.18 -6.73 6.13
CA GLU A 48 -12.02 -7.49 5.21
C GLU A 48 -11.89 -6.92 3.78
N PRO A 49 -12.32 -7.67 2.74
CA PRO A 49 -12.35 -7.16 1.39
C PRO A 49 -13.10 -5.83 1.32
N LEU A 50 -12.51 -4.84 0.62
CA LEU A 50 -13.14 -3.52 0.53
C LEU A 50 -14.51 -3.63 -0.17
N ILE A 51 -15.48 -2.90 0.35
CA ILE A 51 -16.75 -2.70 -0.36
C ILE A 51 -16.51 -1.88 -1.63
N ARG A 52 -17.36 -2.07 -2.64
CA ARG A 52 -17.25 -1.35 -3.91
C ARG A 52 -17.81 0.08 -3.79
N ARG A 53 -17.03 0.95 -3.16
CA ARG A 53 -17.31 2.39 -3.04
C ARG A 53 -16.09 3.21 -3.48
N PRO A 54 -16.18 3.93 -4.61
CA PRO A 54 -15.03 4.67 -5.16
C PRO A 54 -14.60 5.87 -4.28
N GLU A 55 -15.39 6.22 -3.26
CA GLU A 55 -15.07 7.27 -2.30
C GLU A 55 -14.18 6.78 -1.14
N LEU A 56 -13.98 5.47 -0.98
CA LEU A 56 -13.14 4.90 0.09
C LEU A 56 -11.64 5.21 0.02
N PRO A 57 -10.98 5.17 -1.14
CA PRO A 57 -9.57 5.54 -1.19
C PRO A 57 -9.39 7.03 -0.92
N ILE A 58 -8.22 7.39 -0.39
CA ILE A 58 -7.78 8.79 -0.37
C ILE A 58 -7.88 9.32 -1.80
N ALA A 59 -8.42 10.54 -1.95
CA ALA A 59 -8.71 11.20 -3.23
C ALA A 59 -7.45 11.63 -4.00
N GLN A 60 -6.60 10.66 -4.31
CA GLN A 60 -5.36 10.78 -5.08
C GLN A 60 -5.18 9.54 -5.97
N GLY A 61 -4.47 9.70 -7.09
CA GLY A 61 -4.27 8.62 -8.06
C GLY A 61 -3.68 7.34 -7.45
N TYR A 62 -2.73 7.48 -6.52
CA TYR A 62 -2.09 6.33 -5.87
C TYR A 62 -3.08 5.50 -5.04
N GLY A 63 -3.84 6.13 -4.13
CA GLY A 63 -4.83 5.45 -3.29
C GLY A 63 -5.90 4.76 -4.12
N GLN A 64 -6.41 5.46 -5.15
CA GLN A 64 -7.36 4.91 -6.11
C GLN A 64 -6.80 3.71 -6.88
N SER A 65 -5.53 3.75 -7.30
CA SER A 65 -4.90 2.64 -8.01
C SER A 65 -4.78 1.38 -7.13
N LYS A 66 -4.39 1.55 -5.86
CA LYS A 66 -4.31 0.44 -4.89
C LYS A 66 -5.69 -0.14 -4.60
N TYR A 67 -6.70 0.70 -4.44
CA TYR A 67 -8.09 0.27 -4.32
C TYR A 67 -8.55 -0.58 -5.51
N VAL A 68 -8.28 -0.15 -6.75
CA VAL A 68 -8.61 -0.95 -7.95
C VAL A 68 -7.88 -2.30 -7.92
N CYS A 69 -6.60 -2.33 -7.55
CA CYS A 69 -5.82 -3.56 -7.48
C CYS A 69 -6.33 -4.55 -6.42
N GLU A 70 -6.82 -4.07 -5.27
CA GLU A 70 -7.46 -4.93 -4.27
C GLU A 70 -8.73 -5.60 -4.83
N HIS A 71 -9.54 -4.86 -5.59
CA HIS A 71 -10.72 -5.42 -6.26
C HIS A 71 -10.36 -6.43 -7.35
N LEU A 72 -9.24 -6.22 -8.07
CA LEU A 72 -8.71 -7.22 -9.00
C LEU A 72 -8.29 -8.50 -8.27
N GLY A 73 -7.62 -8.39 -7.13
CA GLY A 73 -7.25 -9.53 -6.28
C GLY A 73 -8.47 -10.30 -5.77
N ALA A 74 -9.46 -9.59 -5.23
CA ALA A 74 -10.72 -10.20 -4.80
C ALA A 74 -11.45 -10.91 -5.94
N ALA A 75 -11.49 -10.30 -7.13
CA ALA A 75 -12.07 -10.91 -8.32
C ALA A 75 -11.27 -12.15 -8.79
N ALA A 76 -9.94 -12.13 -8.73
CA ALA A 76 -9.11 -13.28 -9.08
C ALA A 76 -9.33 -14.46 -8.13
N LYS A 77 -9.48 -14.19 -6.82
CA LYS A 77 -9.85 -15.22 -5.84
C LYS A 77 -11.21 -15.84 -6.16
N GLN A 78 -12.22 -15.00 -6.43
CA GLN A 78 -13.58 -15.47 -6.69
C GLN A 78 -13.72 -16.19 -8.05
N LEU A 79 -13.11 -15.65 -9.11
CA LEU A 79 -13.35 -16.10 -10.48
C LEU A 79 -12.31 -17.10 -10.98
N TRP A 80 -11.08 -17.03 -10.48
CA TRP A 80 -9.96 -17.86 -10.94
C TRP A 80 -9.42 -18.81 -9.87
N ASN A 81 -9.99 -18.78 -8.66
CA ASN A 81 -9.54 -19.57 -7.51
C ASN A 81 -8.05 -19.35 -7.18
N VAL A 82 -7.53 -18.14 -7.40
CA VAL A 82 -6.18 -17.75 -7.02
C VAL A 82 -6.20 -17.33 -5.55
N PRO A 83 -5.43 -17.95 -4.65
CA PRO A 83 -5.29 -17.47 -3.29
C PRO A 83 -4.64 -16.07 -3.31
N VAL A 84 -5.26 -15.08 -2.67
CA VAL A 84 -4.76 -13.70 -2.63
C VAL A 84 -4.77 -13.19 -1.20
N ASP A 85 -3.63 -12.66 -0.76
CA ASP A 85 -3.45 -11.96 0.51
C ASP A 85 -3.10 -10.49 0.25
N ILE A 86 -3.73 -9.58 0.97
CA ILE A 86 -3.61 -8.13 0.77
C ILE A 86 -3.04 -7.51 2.03
N TYR A 87 -1.93 -6.80 1.89
CA TYR A 87 -1.23 -6.13 2.99
C TYR A 87 -1.42 -4.62 2.86
N ARG A 88 -2.28 -3.99 3.67
CA ARG A 88 -2.49 -2.53 3.64
C ARG A 88 -1.48 -1.84 4.54
N ILE A 89 -0.34 -1.45 3.99
CA ILE A 89 0.76 -0.84 4.76
C ILE A 89 0.53 0.67 4.97
N GLY A 90 0.82 1.14 6.18
CA GLY A 90 0.81 2.55 6.58
C GLY A 90 2.01 3.36 6.07
N GLN A 91 2.33 4.44 6.77
CA GLN A 91 3.49 5.27 6.43
C GLN A 91 4.79 4.55 6.76
N VAL A 92 5.51 4.12 5.73
CA VAL A 92 6.81 3.47 5.87
C VAL A 92 7.90 4.53 6.11
N SER A 93 8.72 4.31 7.14
CA SER A 93 9.91 5.10 7.46
C SER A 93 11.20 4.37 7.08
N GLY A 94 12.34 5.01 7.34
CA GLY A 94 13.64 4.38 7.21
C GLY A 94 13.80 3.13 8.07
N ASP A 95 14.76 2.30 7.67
CA ASP A 95 15.21 1.11 8.40
C ASP A 95 15.61 1.44 9.83
N SER A 96 15.11 0.67 10.80
CA SER A 96 15.31 0.98 12.22
C SER A 96 16.76 0.80 12.71
N ILE A 97 17.58 0.05 11.96
CA ILE A 97 18.96 -0.30 12.33
C ILE A 97 19.97 0.56 11.59
N ASN A 98 19.85 0.65 10.27
CA ASN A 98 20.80 1.29 9.36
C ASN A 98 20.37 2.70 8.96
N GLY A 99 19.12 3.10 9.24
CA GLY A 99 18.59 4.40 8.86
C GLY A 99 18.37 4.59 7.35
N ALA A 100 18.47 3.51 6.56
CA ALA A 100 18.29 3.56 5.12
C ALA A 100 16.85 3.95 4.79
N TRP A 101 16.67 5.08 4.10
CA TRP A 101 15.35 5.62 3.75
C TRP A 101 15.38 6.19 2.33
N ASN A 102 14.31 5.96 1.57
CA ASN A 102 14.11 6.58 0.26
C ASN A 102 13.98 8.11 0.40
N THR A 103 15.06 8.81 0.05
CA THR A 103 15.17 10.29 0.14
C THR A 103 14.37 11.04 -0.92
N SER A 104 13.72 10.35 -1.84
CA SER A 104 12.84 10.96 -2.85
C SER A 104 11.36 10.91 -2.45
N GLU A 105 11.03 10.28 -1.32
CA GLU A 105 9.66 10.23 -0.79
C GLU A 105 9.32 11.54 -0.08
N MET A 106 8.07 11.98 -0.17
CA MET A 106 7.62 13.29 0.31
C MET A 106 7.99 13.55 1.78
N VAL A 107 7.74 12.60 2.67
CA VAL A 107 7.94 12.81 4.10
C VAL A 107 9.43 12.80 4.45
N SER A 108 10.22 11.96 3.77
CA SER A 108 11.67 11.98 3.90
C SER A 108 12.28 13.34 3.51
N LEU A 109 11.75 13.99 2.46
CA LEU A 109 12.20 15.31 2.02
C LEU A 109 11.85 16.40 3.03
N ILE A 110 10.67 16.34 3.63
CA ILE A 110 10.27 17.29 4.69
C ILE A 110 11.24 17.20 5.87
N ILE A 111 11.61 16.00 6.29
CA ILE A 111 12.52 15.79 7.42
C ILE A 111 13.96 16.18 7.06
N CYS A 112 14.49 15.65 5.96
CA CYS A 112 15.90 15.82 5.60
C CYS A 112 16.20 17.25 5.13
N ILE A 113 15.36 17.80 4.25
CA ILE A 113 15.57 19.13 3.70
C ILE A 113 14.96 20.17 4.63
N GLY A 114 13.69 20.02 4.99
CA GLY A 114 13.01 20.98 5.86
C GLY A 114 13.67 21.06 7.23
N GLY A 115 13.59 19.99 8.01
CA GLY A 115 14.15 19.96 9.36
C GLY A 115 15.68 20.03 9.38
N GLY A 116 16.34 19.24 8.53
CA GLY A 116 17.79 19.09 8.54
C GLY A 116 18.55 20.27 7.91
N GLN A 117 18.23 20.65 6.68
CA GLN A 117 18.99 21.66 5.93
C GLN A 117 18.47 23.08 6.13
N LEU A 118 17.15 23.25 6.12
CA LEU A 118 16.51 24.58 6.21
C LEU A 118 16.23 24.99 7.66
N GLY A 119 16.21 24.04 8.59
CA GLY A 119 15.79 24.28 9.98
C GLY A 119 14.33 24.71 10.09
N GLN A 120 13.49 24.35 9.11
CA GLN A 120 12.09 24.74 9.02
C GLN A 120 11.21 23.50 8.93
N MET A 121 10.15 23.45 9.74
CA MET A 121 9.14 22.39 9.69
C MET A 121 7.75 23.03 9.59
N PRO A 122 6.77 22.33 8.97
CA PRO A 122 5.39 22.78 9.00
C PRO A 122 4.92 23.01 10.44
N SER A 123 4.32 24.17 10.71
CA SER A 123 3.80 24.52 12.04
C SER A 123 2.58 23.68 12.44
N GLN A 124 1.96 22.99 11.48
CA GLN A 124 0.88 22.04 11.68
C GLN A 124 1.30 20.70 11.09
N GLY A 125 1.19 19.63 11.89
CA GLY A 125 1.45 18.26 11.49
C GLY A 125 0.21 17.40 11.66
N GLN A 126 0.20 16.27 10.98
CA GLN A 126 -0.73 15.18 11.28
C GLN A 126 -0.05 14.19 12.23
N ASP A 127 -0.83 13.50 13.05
CA ASP A 127 -0.32 12.35 13.79
C ASP A 127 0.10 11.26 12.80
N VAL A 128 1.40 11.01 12.71
CA VAL A 128 1.95 9.97 11.83
C VAL A 128 2.31 8.74 12.66
N ARG A 129 1.74 7.60 12.26
CA ARG A 129 2.16 6.28 12.75
C ARG A 129 3.24 5.74 11.81
N TRP A 130 4.48 5.80 12.26
CA TRP A 130 5.65 5.40 11.49
C TRP A 130 5.89 3.89 11.59
N ILE A 131 6.14 3.26 10.44
CA ILE A 131 6.47 1.84 10.36
C ILE A 131 7.85 1.70 9.71
N PRO A 132 8.89 1.30 10.46
CA PRO A 132 10.19 1.01 9.87
C PRO A 132 10.10 -0.08 8.79
N VAL A 133 10.83 0.11 7.69
CA VAL A 133 10.73 -0.77 6.51
C VAL A 133 11.13 -2.21 6.81
N ASP A 134 12.13 -2.41 7.67
CA ASP A 134 12.57 -3.72 8.17
C ASP A 134 11.45 -4.45 8.92
N ILE A 135 10.76 -3.74 9.82
CA ILE A 135 9.65 -4.31 10.57
C ILE A 135 8.44 -4.60 9.67
N ALA A 136 8.15 -3.72 8.71
CA ALA A 136 7.09 -3.94 7.73
C ALA A 136 7.37 -5.18 6.86
N ALA A 137 8.61 -5.32 6.37
CA ALA A 137 9.03 -6.44 5.55
C ALA A 137 8.97 -7.77 6.32
N LEU A 138 9.50 -7.80 7.55
CA LEU A 138 9.44 -8.98 8.42
C LEU A 138 7.99 -9.40 8.69
N SER A 139 7.12 -8.46 9.03
CA SER A 139 5.70 -8.74 9.28
C SER A 139 5.01 -9.33 8.05
N VAL A 140 5.30 -8.84 6.85
CA VAL A 140 4.77 -9.40 5.60
C VAL A 140 5.26 -10.82 5.38
N VAL A 141 6.55 -11.09 5.60
CA VAL A 141 7.13 -12.43 5.46
C VAL A 141 6.51 -13.40 6.47
N ASP A 142 6.40 -12.99 7.73
CA ASP A 142 5.82 -13.81 8.79
C ASP A 142 4.38 -14.21 8.46
N ILE A 143 3.56 -13.28 7.98
CA ILE A 143 2.18 -13.56 7.57
C ILE A 143 2.14 -14.42 6.31
N ALA A 144 3.00 -14.14 5.32
CA ALA A 144 3.02 -14.85 4.04
C ALA A 144 3.43 -16.32 4.17
N LEU A 145 4.26 -16.65 5.17
CA LEU A 145 4.76 -17.99 5.44
C LEU A 145 3.97 -18.75 6.52
N GLN A 146 2.96 -18.12 7.14
CA GLN A 146 2.06 -18.82 8.04
C GLN A 146 1.14 -19.76 7.26
N ASP A 147 1.14 -21.04 7.63
CA ASP A 147 0.20 -22.03 7.13
C ASP A 147 -1.17 -21.82 7.79
N TYR A 148 -2.15 -21.38 7.00
CA TYR A 148 -3.57 -21.29 7.37
C TYR A 148 -4.42 -22.22 6.49
#